data_AF-A0AAJ2JNV0-F1
#
_entry.id   AF-A0AAJ2JNV0-F1
#
_cell.length_a   1.000
_cell.length_b   1.000
_cell.length_c   1.000
_cell.angle_alpha   90.00
_cell.angle_beta   90.00
_cell.angle_gamma   90.00
#
_symmetry.space_group_name_H-M   'P 1'
#
loop_
_entity.id
_entity.type
_entity.pdbx_description
1 polymer ?
#
loop_
_entity_poly.entity_id
_entity_poly.type
_entity_poly.pdbx_seq_one_letter_code
_entity_poly.pdbx_strand_id
1 'polypeptide(L)'
;MFFEKTYYLVPTEAGLKPCSLFVEALRIANKVAIGKMILRNKEYVVALRAFKKGIALHTLFYKDEVKDINELDEIRKLVVVSKEELELAKILISQLTNEDF
;
A
#
# COMPACT_ATOMS: atom_id res chain seq x y z
N MET A 1 0.87 6.44 -5.55
CA MET A 1 -0.29 6.15 -4.66
C MET A 1 0.30 5.58 -3.39
N PHE A 2 0.25 6.33 -2.31
CA PHE A 2 0.85 5.93 -1.03
C PHE A 2 -0.22 5.16 -0.23
N PHE A 3 0.13 3.95 0.19
CA PHE A 3 -0.77 3.03 0.91
C PHE A 3 -0.45 3.10 2.39
N GLU A 4 -1.44 3.45 3.21
CA GLU A 4 -1.25 3.54 4.66
C GLU A 4 -1.44 2.17 5.33
N LYS A 5 -2.59 1.51 5.09
CA LYS A 5 -2.91 0.18 5.65
C LYS A 5 -3.65 -0.68 4.64
N THR A 6 -3.41 -1.99 4.70
CA THR A 6 -4.13 -3.00 3.91
C THR A 6 -5.08 -3.78 4.81
N TYR A 7 -6.35 -3.84 4.43
CA TYR A 7 -7.39 -4.60 5.11
C TYR A 7 -7.97 -5.64 4.14
N TYR A 8 -8.32 -6.82 4.65
CA TYR A 8 -9.06 -7.82 3.90
C TYR A 8 -10.54 -7.74 4.28
N LEU A 9 -11.39 -7.51 3.28
CA LEU A 9 -12.83 -7.46 3.50
C LEU A 9 -13.43 -8.85 3.29
N VAL A 10 -14.23 -9.27 4.27
CA VAL A 10 -15.03 -10.48 4.21
C VAL A 10 -16.49 -10.06 4.27
N PRO A 11 -17.31 -10.42 3.26
CA PRO A 11 -18.72 -10.10 3.28
C PRO A 11 -19.44 -10.90 4.37
N THR A 12 -20.51 -10.34 4.92
CA THR A 12 -21.50 -11.09 5.71
C THR A 12 -22.26 -12.06 4.80
N GLU A 13 -22.96 -13.04 5.37
CA GLU A 13 -23.76 -14.04 4.63
C GLU A 13 -24.67 -13.42 3.54
N ALA A 14 -25.43 -12.39 3.88
CA ALA A 14 -26.31 -11.69 2.93
C ALA A 14 -25.56 -10.99 1.76
N GLY A 15 -24.26 -10.72 1.93
CA GLY A 15 -23.42 -10.01 0.97
C GLY A 15 -22.56 -10.92 0.09
N LEU A 16 -22.61 -12.24 0.26
CA LEU A 16 -21.72 -13.18 -0.45
C LEU A 16 -21.85 -13.08 -1.98
N LYS A 17 -23.07 -13.15 -2.50
CA LYS A 17 -23.35 -13.07 -3.94
C LYS A 17 -22.94 -11.73 -4.57
N PRO A 18 -23.38 -10.56 -4.06
CA PRO A 18 -22.97 -9.27 -4.64
C PRO A 18 -21.48 -9.00 -4.49
N CYS A 19 -20.86 -9.40 -3.37
CA CYS A 19 -19.41 -9.26 -3.19
C CYS A 19 -18.64 -10.12 -4.21
N SER A 20 -19.07 -11.37 -4.43
CA SER A 20 -18.44 -12.25 -5.42
C SER A 20 -18.54 -11.67 -6.83
N LEU A 21 -19.72 -11.16 -7.21
CA LEU A 21 -19.92 -10.49 -8.50
C LEU A 21 -18.98 -9.28 -8.66
N PHE A 22 -18.85 -8.46 -7.62
CA PHE A 22 -17.99 -7.28 -7.66
C PHE A 22 -16.50 -7.65 -7.77
N VAL A 23 -16.05 -8.67 -7.05
CA VAL A 23 -14.68 -9.19 -7.15
C VAL A 23 -14.37 -9.68 -8.57
N GLU A 24 -15.28 -10.46 -9.18
CA GLU A 24 -15.10 -10.92 -10.56
C GLU A 24 -15.11 -9.75 -11.55
N ALA A 25 -16.02 -8.80 -11.39
CA ALA A 25 -16.10 -7.62 -12.26
C ALA A 25 -14.79 -6.81 -12.23
N LEU A 26 -14.22 -6.56 -11.04
CA LEU A 26 -12.94 -5.87 -10.91
C LEU A 26 -11.78 -6.64 -11.55
N ARG A 27 -11.78 -7.98 -11.41
CA ARG A 27 -10.76 -8.84 -12.00
C ARG A 27 -10.80 -8.81 -13.52
N ILE A 28 -11.98 -8.98 -14.11
CA ILE A 28 -12.18 -8.97 -15.57
C ILE A 28 -11.84 -7.60 -16.15
N ALA A 29 -12.26 -6.52 -15.48
CA ALA A 29 -11.98 -5.17 -15.95
C ALA A 29 -10.51 -4.76 -15.77
N ASN A 30 -9.72 -5.50 -14.98
CA ASN A 30 -8.37 -5.13 -14.54
C ASN A 30 -8.33 -3.70 -13.98
N LYS A 31 -9.30 -3.37 -13.11
CA LYS A 31 -9.46 -2.06 -12.48
C LYS A 31 -9.46 -2.16 -10.97
N VAL A 32 -9.28 -1.01 -10.34
CA VAL A 32 -9.43 -0.79 -8.90
C VAL A 32 -10.65 0.11 -8.70
N ALA A 33 -11.48 -0.19 -7.71
CA ALA A 33 -12.57 0.71 -7.33
C ALA A 33 -12.09 1.71 -6.28
N ILE A 34 -12.51 2.97 -6.41
CA ILE A 34 -12.26 4.01 -5.42
C ILE A 34 -13.56 4.27 -4.67
N GLY A 35 -13.45 4.41 -3.36
CA GLY A 35 -14.60 4.68 -2.50
C GLY A 35 -14.22 5.50 -1.27
N LYS A 36 -15.20 5.73 -0.42
CA LYS A 36 -15.04 6.36 0.89
C LYS A 36 -15.49 5.39 1.98
N MET A 37 -14.75 5.37 3.08
CA MET A 37 -15.07 4.54 4.25
C MET A 37 -14.95 5.39 5.51
N ILE A 38 -15.88 5.21 6.45
CA ILE A 38 -15.75 5.79 7.80
C ILE A 38 -15.22 4.70 8.73
N LEU A 39 -14.09 4.97 9.38
CA LEU A 39 -13.52 4.09 10.40
C LEU A 39 -13.22 4.93 11.65
N ARG A 40 -13.83 4.57 12.79
CA ARG A 40 -13.66 5.29 14.08
C ARG A 40 -13.86 6.81 13.96
N ASN A 41 -14.97 7.21 13.33
CA ASN A 41 -15.37 8.61 13.10
C ASN A 41 -14.41 9.43 12.21
N LYS A 42 -13.49 8.79 11.48
CA LYS A 42 -12.68 9.43 10.44
C LYS A 42 -13.05 8.88 9.06
N GLU A 43 -13.20 9.77 8.09
CA GLU A 43 -13.41 9.41 6.68
C GLU A 43 -12.07 9.14 6.01
N TYR A 44 -11.99 8.06 5.24
CA TYR A 44 -10.83 7.65 4.46
C TYR A 44 -11.23 7.47 3.00
N VAL A 45 -10.38 7.95 2.10
CA VAL A 45 -10.43 7.50 0.69
C VAL A 45 -9.80 6.12 0.64
N VAL A 46 -10.47 5.19 -0.04
CA VAL A 46 -10.01 3.80 -0.12
C VAL A 46 -9.97 3.32 -1.56
N ALA A 47 -9.01 2.44 -1.82
CA ALA A 47 -8.91 1.67 -3.05
C ALA A 47 -9.23 0.19 -2.77
N LEU A 48 -10.16 -0.37 -3.52
CA LEU A 48 -10.58 -1.76 -3.45
C LEU A 48 -10.07 -2.50 -4.68
N ARG A 49 -9.32 -3.57 -4.47
CA ARG A 49 -8.86 -4.45 -5.54
C ARG A 49 -9.32 -5.88 -5.30
N ALA A 50 -9.63 -6.59 -6.39
CA ALA A 50 -9.85 -8.02 -6.33
C ALA A 50 -8.57 -8.70 -5.83
N PHE A 51 -8.69 -9.51 -4.77
CA PHE A 51 -7.56 -10.25 -4.21
C PHE A 51 -8.00 -11.65 -3.81
N LYS A 52 -7.45 -12.66 -4.48
CA LYS A 52 -7.90 -14.06 -4.35
C LYS A 52 -9.44 -14.11 -4.48
N LYS A 53 -10.16 -14.73 -3.54
CA LYS A 53 -11.64 -14.82 -3.52
C LYS A 53 -12.34 -13.62 -2.85
N GLY A 54 -11.60 -12.59 -2.44
CA GLY A 54 -12.13 -11.46 -1.69
C GLY A 54 -11.63 -10.11 -2.21
N ILE A 55 -11.67 -9.12 -1.34
CA ILE A 55 -11.28 -7.74 -1.65
C ILE A 55 -10.15 -7.34 -0.70
N ALA A 56 -9.06 -6.82 -1.29
CA ALA A 56 -8.08 -6.06 -0.53
C ALA A 56 -8.46 -4.58 -0.60
N LEU A 57 -8.64 -3.98 0.57
CA LEU A 57 -8.87 -2.55 0.77
C LEU A 57 -7.57 -1.89 1.17
N HIS A 58 -7.25 -0.79 0.52
CA HIS A 58 -6.12 0.05 0.85
C HIS A 58 -6.62 1.45 1.21
N THR A 59 -6.23 1.97 2.37
CA THR A 59 -6.47 3.38 2.70
C THR A 59 -5.45 4.26 1.97
N LEU A 60 -5.93 5.37 1.42
CA LEU A 60 -5.15 6.33 0.67
C LEU A 60 -5.02 7.62 1.48
N PHE A 61 -3.84 8.21 1.43
CA PHE A 61 -3.66 9.59 1.84
C PHE A 61 -4.33 10.54 0.85
N TYR A 62 -4.92 11.62 1.36
CA TYR A 62 -5.32 12.73 0.51
C TYR A 62 -4.08 13.38 -0.12
N LYS A 63 -4.23 14.00 -1.29
CA LYS A 63 -3.10 14.55 -2.05
C LYS A 63 -2.32 15.60 -1.24
N ASP A 64 -3.03 16.36 -0.43
CA ASP A 64 -2.56 17.39 0.50
C ASP A 64 -1.91 16.83 1.77
N GLU A 65 -2.09 15.55 2.09
CA GLU A 65 -1.41 14.89 3.22
C GLU A 65 -0.05 14.30 2.84
N VAL A 66 0.24 14.19 1.53
CA VAL A 66 1.52 13.69 1.03
C VAL A 66 2.45 14.85 0.76
N LYS A 67 3.46 15.04 1.61
CA LYS A 67 4.56 15.96 1.31
C LYS A 67 5.35 15.46 0.10
N ASP A 68 5.60 16.33 -0.86
CA ASP A 68 6.49 16.00 -1.97
C ASP A 68 7.93 15.87 -1.43
N ILE A 69 8.56 14.74 -1.71
CA ILE A 69 9.95 14.47 -1.29
C ILE A 69 10.92 15.53 -1.84
N ASN A 70 10.59 16.15 -2.98
CA ASN A 70 11.41 17.19 -3.62
C ASN A 70 11.31 18.56 -2.93
N GLU A 71 10.31 18.74 -2.06
CA GLU A 71 10.15 19.91 -1.20
C GLU A 71 10.96 19.78 0.10
N LEU A 72 11.55 18.62 0.38
CA LEU A 72 12.39 18.40 1.55
C LEU A 72 13.83 18.85 1.25
N ASP A 73 14.25 19.94 1.87
CA ASP A 73 15.60 20.50 1.72
C ASP A 73 16.70 19.49 2.10
N GLU A 74 16.40 18.54 3.00
CA GLU A 74 17.31 17.47 3.42
C GLU A 74 17.66 16.53 2.27
N ILE A 75 16.72 16.26 1.36
CA ILE A 75 16.95 15.38 0.19
C ILE A 75 17.97 16.00 -0.75
N ARG A 76 17.96 17.32 -0.90
CA ARG A 76 18.95 18.05 -1.71
C ARG A 76 20.35 18.07 -1.09
N LYS A 77 20.45 17.76 0.21
CA LYS A 77 21.71 17.69 0.96
C LYS A 77 22.30 16.28 1.02
N LEU A 78 21.65 15.29 0.39
CA LEU A 78 22.19 13.93 0.31
C LEU A 78 23.51 13.94 -0.44
N VAL A 79 24.51 13.31 0.17
CA VAL A 79 25.87 13.20 -0.38
C VAL A 79 26.03 11.91 -1.17
N VAL A 80 26.90 11.95 -2.17
CA VAL A 80 27.31 10.73 -2.90
C VAL A 80 28.18 9.90 -1.97
N VAL A 81 27.77 8.65 -1.74
CA VAL A 81 28.49 7.69 -0.88
C VAL A 81 29.65 7.07 -1.66
N SER A 82 30.78 6.83 -1.00
CA SER A 82 31.93 6.19 -1.64
C SER A 82 31.65 4.72 -1.99
N LYS A 83 32.43 4.15 -2.92
CA LYS A 83 32.31 2.73 -3.26
C LYS A 83 32.69 1.84 -2.08
N GLU A 84 33.72 2.21 -1.31
CA GLU A 84 34.17 1.42 -0.15
C GLU A 84 33.12 1.40 0.96
N GLU A 85 32.49 2.54 1.25
CA GLU A 85 31.40 2.65 2.23
C GLU A 85 30.19 1.81 1.83
N LEU A 86 29.85 1.81 0.54
CA LEU A 86 28.75 1.03 0.01
C LEU A 86 29.01 -0.49 0.10
N GLU A 87 30.23 -0.94 -0.19
CA GLU A 87 30.60 -2.35 -0.07
C GLU A 87 30.59 -2.83 1.39
N LEU A 88 31.07 -2.01 2.34
CA LEU A 88 30.98 -2.32 3.76
C LEU A 88 29.52 -2.44 4.21
N ALA A 89 28.65 -1.52 3.79
CA ALA A 89 27.22 -1.56 4.12
C ALA A 89 26.53 -2.83 3.58
N LYS A 90 26.86 -3.26 2.35
CA LYS A 90 26.33 -4.52 1.79
C LYS A 90 26.73 -5.74 2.61
N ILE A 91 27.99 -5.82 3.04
CA ILE A 91 28.48 -6.92 3.88
C ILE A 91 27.70 -6.95 5.20
N LEU A 92 27.52 -5.79 5.85
CA LEU A 92 26.74 -5.70 7.09
C LEU A 92 25.28 -6.14 6.90
N ILE A 93 24.63 -5.72 5.82
CA ILE A 93 23.25 -6.14 5.51
C ILE A 93 23.19 -7.66 5.33
N SER A 94 24.15 -8.24 4.60
CA SER A 94 24.17 -9.69 4.37
C SER A 94 24.35 -10.49 5.66
N GLN A 95 25.19 -10.01 6.59
CA GLN A 95 25.40 -10.65 7.89
C GLN A 95 24.19 -10.54 8.82
N LEU A 96 23.39 -9.48 8.67
CA LEU A 96 22.21 -9.21 9.49
C LEU A 96 20.90 -9.74 8.88
N THR A 97 20.94 -10.27 7.67
CA THR A 97 19.77 -10.86 7.01
C THR A 97 19.78 -12.37 7.26
N ASN A 98 18.86 -12.85 8.10
CA ASN A 98 18.59 -14.28 8.27
C ASN A 98 17.52 -14.70 7.24
N GLU A 99 17.79 -15.76 6.47
CA GLU A 99 16.84 -16.31 5.47
C GLU A 99 15.72 -17.16 6.11
N ASP A 100 15.64 -17.26 7.44
CA ASP A 100 14.65 -18.07 8.16
C ASP A 100 13.39 -17.29 8.59
N PHE A 101 12.69 -16.64 7.65
CA PHE A 101 11.32 -16.15 7.85
C PHE A 101 10.39 -16.47 6.68
#